data_AF-A0A292Z184-F1
#
_entry.id   AF-A0A292Z184-F1
#
_cell.length_a   1.000
_cell.length_b   1.000
_cell.length_c   1.000
_cell.angle_alpha   90.00
_cell.angle_beta   90.00
_cell.angle_gamma   90.00
#
_symmetry.space_group_name_H-M   'P 1'
#
loop_
_entity.id
_entity.type
_entity.pdbx_description
1 polymer ?
#
loop_
_entity_poly.entity_id
_entity_poly.type
_entity_poly.pdbx_seq_one_letter_code
_entity_poly.pdbx_strand_id
1 'polypeptide(L)'
;MLSSQDRPGVPAGVPTPGLVLVRRAGSGDELVAGANRTMCCLRSTVRGARAVVYRSGRDQGIVGVVDFTSDAVARADRGWEAAGVFRPVERPLSRAALLDDPVLGPVFAHLQSRRRLPEDVGRTLRELLPVRRCRG
;
A
#
# COMPACT_ATOMS: atom_id res chain seq x y z
N MET A 1 32.22 26.73 -0.62
CA MET A 1 31.47 26.82 0.65
C MET A 1 29.99 26.64 0.34
N LEU A 2 29.35 25.66 1.01
CA LEU A 2 27.93 25.25 1.03
C LEU A 2 27.31 24.87 -0.33
N SER A 3 26.99 23.62 -0.70
CA SER A 3 26.30 22.48 -0.04
C SER A 3 24.91 22.81 0.52
N SER A 4 23.87 22.70 -0.32
CA SER A 4 22.42 22.61 0.00
C SER A 4 21.63 22.66 -1.32
N GLN A 5 20.74 21.77 -1.74
CA GLN A 5 20.13 20.56 -1.20
C GLN A 5 19.78 19.67 -2.41
N ASP A 6 20.43 18.52 -2.57
CA ASP A 6 19.89 17.45 -3.41
C ASP A 6 18.84 16.74 -2.54
N ARG A 7 17.60 17.26 -2.55
CA ARG A 7 16.48 16.45 -2.06
C ARG A 7 16.33 15.33 -3.09
N PRO A 8 16.45 14.04 -2.72
CA PRO A 8 16.15 12.97 -3.67
C PRO A 8 14.68 13.12 -4.05
N GLY A 9 14.44 13.71 -5.23
CA GLY A 9 13.12 13.91 -5.78
C GLY A 9 12.44 12.55 -5.86
N VAL A 10 11.32 12.40 -5.15
CA VAL A 10 10.42 11.26 -5.35
C VAL A 10 10.19 11.17 -6.87
N PRO A 11 10.50 10.04 -7.53
CA PRO A 11 10.40 9.96 -8.99
C PRO A 11 8.99 10.34 -9.43
N ALA A 12 8.89 11.37 -10.26
CA ALA A 12 7.67 11.76 -10.93
C ALA A 12 7.14 10.53 -11.70
N GLY A 13 6.01 9.98 -11.26
CA GLY A 13 5.41 8.75 -11.84
C GLY A 13 5.06 7.66 -10.83
N VAL A 14 5.38 7.82 -9.55
CA VAL A 14 4.93 6.91 -8.47
C VAL A 14 3.47 7.25 -8.12
N PRO A 15 2.48 6.40 -8.47
CA PRO A 15 1.07 6.69 -8.19
C PRO A 15 0.85 6.83 -6.68
N THR A 16 0.00 7.79 -6.30
CA THR A 16 -0.42 7.99 -4.91
C THR A 16 -1.32 6.83 -4.47
N PRO A 17 -1.06 6.19 -3.32
CA PRO A 17 -1.93 5.15 -2.81
C PRO A 17 -3.30 5.73 -2.43
N GLY A 18 -4.34 5.34 -3.15
CA GLY A 18 -5.73 5.73 -2.87
C GLY A 18 -6.52 4.66 -2.11
N LEU A 19 -5.87 3.55 -1.76
CA LEU A 19 -6.49 2.34 -1.26
C LEU A 19 -5.62 1.72 -0.16
N VAL A 20 -6.25 1.10 0.82
CA VAL A 20 -5.59 0.21 1.78
C VAL A 20 -6.20 -1.19 1.67
N LEU A 21 -5.33 -2.20 1.58
CA LEU A 21 -5.69 -3.61 1.65
C LEU A 21 -5.30 -4.13 3.02
N VAL A 22 -6.26 -4.70 3.75
CA VAL A 22 -6.01 -5.32 5.05
C VAL A 22 -5.77 -6.81 4.86
N ARG A 23 -4.63 -7.30 5.35
CA ARG A 23 -4.22 -8.70 5.27
C ARG A 23 -3.95 -9.22 6.68
N ARG A 24 -4.58 -10.34 7.04
CA ARG A 24 -4.34 -10.99 8.34
C ARG A 24 -3.06 -11.83 8.25
N ALA A 25 -2.19 -11.71 9.23
CA ALA A 25 -1.03 -12.59 9.36
C ALA A 25 -1.47 -14.06 9.44
N GLY A 26 -0.84 -14.94 8.66
CA GLY A 26 -1.12 -16.38 8.67
C GLY A 26 -2.26 -16.84 7.75
N SER A 27 -2.80 -15.99 6.87
CA SER A 27 -3.89 -16.38 5.95
C SER A 27 -3.46 -17.26 4.75
N GLY A 28 -2.23 -17.79 4.72
CA GLY A 28 -1.69 -18.62 3.62
C GLY A 28 -1.43 -17.88 2.29
N ASP A 29 -1.82 -16.60 2.18
CA ASP A 29 -1.63 -15.75 1.01
C ASP A 29 -0.33 -14.95 1.19
N GLU A 30 0.80 -15.62 0.99
CA GLU A 30 2.12 -15.01 1.16
C GLU A 30 2.40 -14.00 0.02
N LEU A 31 2.75 -12.77 0.40
CA LEU A 31 3.06 -11.71 -0.56
C LEU A 31 4.49 -11.87 -1.08
N VAL A 32 4.60 -12.45 -2.27
CA VAL A 32 5.88 -12.59 -2.96
C VAL A 32 6.21 -11.29 -3.69
N ALA A 33 7.35 -10.70 -3.35
CA ALA A 33 7.83 -9.47 -3.98
C ALA A 33 7.99 -9.64 -5.50
N GLY A 34 7.46 -8.69 -6.27
CA GLY A 34 7.59 -8.66 -7.73
C GLY A 34 6.69 -9.65 -8.49
N ALA A 35 6.02 -10.57 -7.81
CA ALA A 35 5.07 -11.48 -8.45
C ALA A 35 3.75 -10.76 -8.75
N ASN A 36 3.26 -10.89 -9.99
CA ASN A 36 1.90 -10.49 -10.30
C ASN A 36 0.93 -11.53 -9.73
N ARG A 37 0.04 -11.10 -8.84
CA ARG A 37 -0.91 -11.97 -8.14
C ARG A 37 -2.29 -11.35 -8.17
N THR A 38 -3.31 -12.19 -8.23
CA THR A 38 -4.70 -11.77 -8.07
C THR A 38 -4.94 -11.38 -6.61
N MET A 39 -5.45 -10.17 -6.40
CA MET A 39 -5.63 -9.58 -5.08
C MET A 39 -7.09 -9.20 -4.88
N CYS A 40 -7.62 -9.55 -3.71
CA CYS A 40 -8.92 -9.11 -3.24
C CYS A 40 -8.96 -7.57 -3.11
N CYS A 41 -9.73 -6.89 -3.97
CA CYS A 41 -9.75 -5.43 -4.08
C CYS A 41 -11.16 -4.82 -3.90
N LEU A 42 -11.28 -3.50 -4.09
CA LEU A 42 -12.58 -2.82 -4.18
C LEU A 42 -13.10 -2.89 -5.63
N ARG A 43 -14.41 -2.80 -5.80
CA ARG A 43 -15.06 -2.71 -7.13
C ARG A 43 -14.48 -1.59 -8.00
N SER A 44 -14.08 -0.50 -7.39
CA SER A 44 -13.57 0.68 -8.09
C SER A 44 -12.07 0.65 -8.35
N THR A 45 -11.42 -0.49 -8.13
CA THR A 45 -9.99 -0.62 -8.46
C THR A 45 -9.84 -0.64 -9.98
N VAL A 46 -8.96 0.23 -10.47
CA VAL A 46 -8.64 0.36 -11.90
C VAL A 46 -7.16 0.05 -12.11
N ARG A 47 -6.80 -0.34 -13.34
CA ARG A 47 -5.42 -0.49 -13.76
C ARG A 47 -4.63 0.80 -13.51
N GLY A 48 -3.43 0.65 -12.96
CA GLY A 48 -2.57 1.77 -12.57
C GLY A 48 -2.87 2.35 -11.18
N ALA A 49 -3.96 1.93 -10.53
CA ALA A 49 -4.19 2.29 -9.14
C ALA A 49 -3.13 1.67 -8.23
N ARG A 50 -2.82 2.36 -7.13
CA ARG A 50 -1.95 1.86 -6.07
C ARG A 50 -2.69 1.69 -4.75
N ALA A 51 -2.38 0.61 -4.06
CA ALA A 51 -2.80 0.39 -2.68
C ALA A 51 -1.61 0.19 -1.75
N VAL A 52 -1.75 0.57 -0.48
CA VAL A 52 -0.88 0.10 0.60
C VAL A 52 -1.41 -1.22 1.17
N VAL A 53 -0.51 -2.08 1.60
CA VAL A 53 -0.85 -3.33 2.29
C VAL A 53 -0.63 -3.15 3.79
N TYR A 54 -1.72 -3.18 4.53
CA TYR A 54 -1.72 -3.19 5.99
C TYR A 54 -1.82 -4.63 6.50
N ARG A 55 -0.80 -5.08 7.23
CA ARG A 55 -0.82 -6.34 7.96
C ARG A 55 -1.52 -6.14 9.31
N SER A 56 -2.54 -6.95 9.59
CA SER A 56 -3.19 -7.06 10.89
C SER A 56 -2.72 -8.32 11.63
N GLY A 57 -2.78 -8.32 12.97
CA GLY A 57 -2.30 -9.42 13.81
C GLY A 57 -1.04 -9.07 14.61
N ARG A 58 -0.04 -9.96 14.64
CA ARG A 58 1.29 -9.67 15.20
C ARG A 58 2.04 -8.74 14.24
N ASP A 59 2.78 -7.78 14.77
CA ASP A 59 3.57 -6.82 13.97
C ASP A 59 2.72 -6.02 12.97
N GLN A 60 1.66 -5.39 13.48
CA GLN A 60 0.70 -4.62 12.69
C GLN A 60 1.35 -3.41 12.05
N GLY A 61 0.96 -3.11 10.81
CA GLY A 61 1.55 -1.99 10.09
C GLY A 61 1.51 -2.13 8.57
N ILE A 62 2.02 -1.13 7.87
CA ILE A 62 2.19 -1.17 6.41
C ILE A 62 3.48 -1.90 6.07
N VAL A 63 3.36 -2.94 5.25
CA VAL A 63 4.48 -3.81 4.87
C VAL A 63 4.88 -3.67 3.40
N GLY A 64 4.06 -3.01 2.59
CA GLY A 64 4.36 -2.79 1.18
C GLY A 64 3.24 -2.08 0.44
N VAL A 65 3.40 -2.02 -0.87
CA VAL A 65 2.41 -1.48 -1.81
C VAL A 65 2.05 -2.51 -2.86
N VAL A 66 0.87 -2.36 -3.45
CA VAL A 66 0.41 -3.13 -4.61
C VAL A 66 0.12 -2.14 -5.73
N ASP A 67 0.73 -2.38 -6.89
CA ASP A 67 0.42 -1.72 -8.14
C ASP A 67 -0.53 -2.59 -8.96
N PHE A 68 -1.76 -2.14 -9.17
CA PHE A 68 -2.74 -2.91 -9.93
C PHE A 68 -2.45 -2.87 -11.43
N THR A 69 -2.37 -4.04 -12.05
CA THR A 69 -2.10 -4.23 -13.47
C THR A 69 -3.36 -4.51 -14.29
N SER A 70 -4.48 -4.79 -13.62
CA SER A 70 -5.81 -4.94 -14.23
C SER A 70 -6.87 -4.11 -13.51
N ASP A 71 -8.01 -3.95 -14.17
CA ASP A 71 -9.24 -3.48 -13.52
C ASP A 71 -9.82 -4.56 -12.61
N ALA A 72 -10.72 -4.15 -11.71
CA ALA A 72 -11.45 -5.06 -10.84
C ALA A 72 -12.46 -5.90 -11.63
N VAL A 73 -12.38 -7.22 -11.46
CA VAL A 73 -13.35 -8.19 -11.96
C VAL A 73 -14.10 -8.83 -10.78
N ALA A 74 -15.35 -9.23 -11.03
CA ALA A 74 -16.16 -9.89 -10.01
C ALA A 74 -15.70 -11.33 -9.81
N ARG A 75 -15.62 -11.77 -8.56
CA ARG A 75 -15.30 -13.16 -8.19
C ARG A 75 -16.55 -14.04 -8.20
N ALA A 76 -16.39 -15.31 -8.57
CA ALA A 76 -17.44 -16.32 -8.51
C ALA A 76 -18.02 -16.48 -7.08
N ASP A 77 -17.17 -16.37 -6.06
CA ASP A 77 -17.50 -16.69 -4.67
C ASP A 77 -18.00 -15.47 -3.86
N ARG A 78 -18.10 -14.30 -4.50
CA ARG A 78 -18.34 -12.91 -3.99
C ARG A 78 -17.08 -12.05 -3.88
N GLY A 79 -17.29 -10.75 -4.10
CA GLY A 79 -16.26 -9.72 -4.00
C GLY A 79 -15.63 -9.38 -5.34
N TRP A 80 -14.55 -8.62 -5.28
CA TRP A 80 -13.81 -8.13 -6.46
C TRP A 80 -12.34 -8.49 -6.32
N GLU A 81 -11.72 -8.77 -7.45
CA GLU A 81 -10.29 -9.01 -7.54
C GLU A 81 -9.67 -8.28 -8.73
N ALA A 82 -8.40 -7.95 -8.59
CA ALA A 82 -7.59 -7.39 -9.66
C ALA A 82 -6.18 -7.96 -9.55
N ALA A 83 -5.54 -8.15 -10.69
CA ALA A 83 -4.13 -8.50 -10.74
C ALA A 83 -3.29 -7.30 -10.26
N GLY A 84 -2.31 -7.56 -9.42
CA GLY A 84 -1.40 -6.54 -8.93
C GLY A 84 -0.03 -7.08 -8.55
N VAL A 85 0.97 -6.23 -8.66
CA VAL A 85 2.35 -6.54 -8.30
C VAL A 85 2.61 -6.00 -6.90
N PHE A 86 2.92 -6.90 -5.96
CA PHE A 86 3.33 -6.51 -4.62
C PHE A 86 4.78 -6.05 -4.60
N ARG A 87 5.04 -4.90 -3.97
CA ARG A 87 6.38 -4.38 -3.72
C ARG A 87 6.55 -4.11 -2.22
N PRO A 88 7.45 -4.84 -1.53
CA PRO A 88 7.73 -4.54 -0.13
C PRO A 88 8.39 -3.17 0.01
N VAL A 89 8.07 -2.46 1.09
CA VAL A 89 8.74 -1.21 1.44
C VAL A 89 10.04 -1.51 2.18
N GLU A 90 11.02 -0.62 2.08
CA GLU A 90 12.31 -0.80 2.75
C GLU A 90 12.18 -0.82 4.28
N ARG A 91 11.32 0.06 4.79
CA ARG A 91 11.04 0.24 6.20
C ARG A 91 9.54 0.11 6.41
N PRO A 92 9.05 -1.04 6.92
CA PRO A 92 7.65 -1.17 7.28
C PRO A 92 7.24 -0.11 8.31
N LEU A 93 6.08 0.51 8.11
CA LEU A 93 5.52 1.45 9.09
C LEU A 93 4.70 0.67 10.10
N SER A 94 5.14 0.66 11.37
CA SER A 94 4.39 0.01 12.44
C SER A 94 3.05 0.72 12.69
N ARG A 95 2.08 0.00 13.26
CA ARG A 95 0.83 0.60 13.72
C ARG A 95 1.07 1.76 14.69
N ALA A 96 2.03 1.63 15.60
CA ALA A 96 2.35 2.70 16.54
C ALA A 96 2.77 3.98 15.80
N ALA A 97 3.66 3.88 14.81
CA ALA A 97 4.08 5.02 14.00
C ALA A 97 2.92 5.61 13.17
N LEU A 98 2.01 4.77 12.67
CA LEU A 98 0.82 5.24 11.95
C LEU A 98 -0.17 5.99 12.87
N LEU A 99 -0.24 5.63 14.15
CA LEU A 99 -1.14 6.27 15.11
C LEU A 99 -0.56 7.56 15.70
N ASP A 100 0.76 7.68 15.71
CA ASP A 100 1.47 8.88 16.17
C ASP A 100 1.40 10.03 15.15
N ASP A 101 1.20 9.71 13.87
CA ASP A 101 1.03 10.71 12.82
C ASP A 101 -0.39 11.32 12.83
N PRO A 102 -0.53 12.66 12.87
CA PRO A 102 -1.83 13.32 12.99
C PRO A 102 -2.72 13.18 11.74
N VAL A 103 -2.15 12.92 10.56
CA VAL A 103 -2.88 12.70 9.31
C VAL A 103 -3.27 11.23 9.17
N LEU A 104 -2.35 10.32 9.51
CA LEU A 104 -2.58 8.88 9.34
C LEU A 104 -3.41 8.29 10.48
N GLY A 105 -3.19 8.75 11.71
CA GLY A 105 -3.76 8.19 12.93
C GLY A 105 -5.28 7.98 12.87
N PRO A 106 -6.07 9.00 12.48
CA PRO A 106 -7.52 8.87 12.36
C PRO A 106 -7.97 7.77 11.39
N VAL A 107 -7.22 7.54 10.31
CA VAL A 107 -7.55 6.53 9.30
C VAL A 107 -7.20 5.12 9.79
N PHE A 108 -6.06 4.97 10.45
CA PHE A 108 -5.57 3.66 10.89
C PHE A 108 -6.08 3.23 12.27
N ALA A 109 -6.60 4.16 13.09
CA ALA A 109 -7.16 3.86 14.42
C ALA A 109 -8.23 2.76 14.38
N HIS A 110 -9.16 2.85 13.44
CA HIS A 110 -10.32 1.94 13.32
C HIS A 110 -10.29 1.08 12.06
N LEU A 111 -9.09 0.80 11.52
CA LEU A 111 -8.97 0.05 10.27
C LEU A 111 -9.30 -1.45 10.48
N GLN A 112 -10.53 -1.84 10.10
CA GLN A 112 -11.01 -3.23 10.20
C GLN A 112 -11.03 -3.96 8.86
N SER A 113 -11.03 -3.24 7.73
CA SER A 113 -11.11 -3.83 6.39
C SER A 113 -10.51 -2.89 5.34
N ARG A 114 -10.38 -3.40 4.11
CA ARG A 114 -9.96 -2.63 2.94
C ARG A 114 -10.89 -1.44 2.70
N ARG A 115 -10.33 -0.27 2.41
CA ARG A 115 -11.09 0.97 2.18
C ARG A 115 -10.33 1.91 1.25
N ARG A 116 -11.05 2.92 0.76
CA ARG A 116 -10.40 4.07 0.12
C ARG A 116 -9.70 4.92 1.16
N LEU A 117 -8.57 5.48 0.75
CA LEU A 117 -7.80 6.45 1.50
C LEU A 117 -8.15 7.86 1.00
N PRO A 118 -8.31 8.83 1.92
CA PRO A 118 -8.27 10.25 1.59
C PRO A 118 -7.00 10.63 0.82
N GLU A 119 -7.06 11.66 -0.01
CA GLU A 119 -5.96 12.04 -0.90
C GLU A 119 -4.72 12.53 -0.13
N ASP A 120 -4.94 13.33 0.93
CA ASP A 120 -3.93 13.79 1.88
C ASP A 120 -3.18 12.62 2.54
N VAL A 121 -3.93 11.62 3.02
CA VAL A 121 -3.37 10.39 3.60
C VAL A 121 -2.56 9.62 2.56
N GLY A 122 -3.06 9.51 1.34
CA GLY A 122 -2.34 8.88 0.24
C GLY A 122 -1.02 9.59 -0.07
N ARG A 123 -1.03 10.94 -0.06
CA ARG A 123 0.16 11.77 -0.32
C ARG A 123 1.21 11.57 0.78
N THR A 124 0.81 11.63 2.05
CA THR A 124 1.70 11.37 3.19
C THR A 124 2.32 9.98 3.11
N LEU A 125 1.52 8.94 2.80
CA LEU A 125 2.03 7.58 2.66
C LEU A 125 3.02 7.43 1.51
N ARG A 126 2.81 8.12 0.38
CA ARG A 126 3.75 8.12 -0.75
C ARG A 126 5.12 8.67 -0.37
N GLU A 127 5.16 9.66 0.52
CA GLU A 127 6.39 10.30 0.99
C GLU A 127 7.11 9.42 2.02
N LEU A 128 6.37 8.76 2.91
CA LEU A 128 6.92 7.93 3.97
C LEU A 128 7.34 6.52 3.53
N LEU A 129 6.86 6.03 2.39
CA LEU A 129 7.07 4.66 1.94
C LEU A 129 7.98 4.59 0.69
N PRO A 130 9.31 4.75 0.84
CA PRO A 130 10.23 4.43 -0.23
C PRO A 130 10.10 2.92 -0.53
N VAL A 131 9.68 2.63 -1.76
CA VAL A 131 9.54 1.26 -2.25
C VAL A 131 10.92 0.77 -2.68
N ARG A 132 11.28 -0.47 -2.29
CA ARG A 132 12.50 -1.10 -2.81
C ARG A 132 12.44 -1.11 -4.34
N ARG A 133 13.37 -0.40 -4.99
CA ARG A 133 13.63 -0.68 -6.41
C ARG A 133 14.37 -2.01 -6.44
N CYS A 134 13.79 -3.01 -7.11
CA CYS A 134 14.57 -4.19 -7.48
C CYS A 134 15.73 -3.70 -8.35
N ARG A 135 16.93 -3.68 -7.79
CA ARG A 135 18.15 -3.48 -8.57
C ARG A 135 18.35 -4.81 -9.31
N GLY A 136 18.05 -4.80 -10.61
CA GLY A 136 18.37 -5.92 -11.50
C GLY A 136 19.86 -6.12 -11.63
#